data_AF-A0A8K0RF34-F1
#
_entry.id   AF-A0A8K0RF34-F1
#
_cell.length_a   1.000
_cell.length_b   1.000
_cell.length_c   1.000
_cell.angle_alpha   90.00
_cell.angle_beta   90.00
_cell.angle_gamma   90.00
#
_symmetry.space_group_name_H-M   'P 1'
#
loop_
_entity.id
_entity.type
_entity.pdbx_description
1 polymer ?
#
loop_
_entity_poly.entity_id
_entity_poly.type
_entity_poly.pdbx_seq_one_letter_code
_entity_poly.pdbx_strand_id
1 'polypeptide(L)'
;MSSQQDTTDEALLALHEKASANLAAKLERVRLPRHIVRDLSIDDIYSGAASLHTPLVPADVQLPYIFSNHNALYANRRILPHPTTPAQLQLIRAQWFWGFDYRHNFCPANIGSRIGIRYNIMLMLLMLVHPELQTLCEPGTYDFIQCFIAAWKEDEDRSEDFAAREAFIDMWAKGPFDLIYFTKHQLAVLRDELRLMYIKLNDSLDGQELHIPLDEIDFVTVMRELHPEQIRSFSLALIRAWWRVRYIASKNTDTERKCAARETTDLEKDDCSIETMFVKLSIATPSAQDLKLVDWEDELVKGVLVDIDEDLEPRSGSTASQTSSQMPWMDKKTAMNLFAGNYRKLGLQVGDEEDAEQELEQADGFEEM
;
A
#
# COMPACT_ATOMS: atom_id res chain seq x y z
N MET A 1 -6.47 -45.33 5.21
CA MET A 1 -7.13 -45.62 3.92
C MET A 1 -8.53 -45.02 3.99
N SER A 2 -8.65 -43.72 3.72
CA SER A 2 -9.97 -43.11 3.53
C SER A 2 -10.55 -43.69 2.25
N SER A 3 -11.72 -44.31 2.34
CA SER A 3 -12.49 -44.74 1.19
C SER A 3 -12.81 -43.50 0.36
N GLN A 4 -12.17 -43.35 -0.80
CA GLN A 4 -12.66 -42.45 -1.85
C GLN A 4 -14.06 -42.95 -2.20
N GLN A 5 -15.09 -42.27 -1.67
CA GLN A 5 -16.43 -42.40 -2.19
C GLN A 5 -16.36 -41.96 -3.64
N ASP A 6 -16.77 -42.82 -4.57
CA ASP A 6 -16.88 -42.47 -5.98
C ASP A 6 -17.90 -41.32 -6.11
N THR A 7 -17.40 -40.08 -6.12
CA THR A 7 -18.18 -38.89 -6.43
C THR A 7 -18.72 -39.06 -7.85
N THR A 8 -20.05 -39.00 -8.02
CA THR A 8 -20.67 -39.19 -9.32
C THR A 8 -20.27 -38.06 -10.28
N ASP A 9 -20.25 -38.35 -11.59
CA ASP A 9 -19.93 -37.35 -12.62
C ASP A 9 -20.83 -36.10 -12.51
N GLU A 10 -22.12 -36.30 -12.15
CA GLU A 10 -23.08 -35.23 -11.88
C GLU A 10 -22.68 -34.36 -10.67
N ALA A 11 -22.18 -34.97 -9.59
CA ALA A 11 -21.73 -34.24 -8.42
C ALA A 11 -20.47 -33.42 -8.70
N LEU A 12 -19.54 -33.91 -9.53
CA LEU A 12 -18.37 -33.17 -9.97
C LEU A 12 -18.74 -31.93 -10.80
N LEU A 13 -19.66 -32.08 -11.74
CA LEU A 13 -20.16 -30.96 -12.54
C LEU A 13 -20.84 -29.90 -11.66
N ALA A 14 -21.68 -30.32 -10.70
CA ALA A 14 -22.32 -29.40 -9.75
C ALA A 14 -21.29 -28.65 -8.88
N LEU A 15 -20.22 -29.33 -8.43
CA LEU A 15 -19.13 -28.69 -7.69
C LEU A 15 -18.38 -27.67 -8.55
N HIS A 16 -18.14 -27.96 -9.83
CA HIS A 16 -17.52 -27.04 -10.75
C HIS A 16 -18.36 -25.79 -11.00
N GLU A 17 -19.66 -25.95 -11.26
CA GLU A 17 -20.59 -24.83 -11.43
C GLU A 17 -20.61 -23.94 -10.18
N LYS A 18 -20.68 -24.55 -9.00
CA LYS A 18 -20.60 -23.84 -7.72
C LYS A 18 -19.26 -23.10 -7.55
N ALA A 19 -18.13 -23.76 -7.81
CA ALA A 19 -16.82 -23.15 -7.67
C ALA A 19 -16.63 -21.95 -8.61
N SER A 20 -17.06 -22.09 -9.87
CA SER A 20 -17.02 -21.02 -10.88
C SER A 20 -17.90 -19.83 -10.48
N ALA A 21 -19.14 -20.08 -10.05
CA ALA A 21 -20.05 -19.04 -9.58
C ALA A 21 -19.49 -18.32 -8.33
N ASN A 22 -18.99 -19.08 -7.35
CA ASN A 22 -18.39 -18.54 -6.14
C ASN A 22 -17.15 -17.71 -6.44
N LEU A 23 -16.25 -18.18 -7.31
CA LEU A 23 -15.03 -17.45 -7.67
C LEU A 23 -15.40 -16.08 -8.28
N ALA A 24 -16.32 -16.06 -9.24
CA ALA A 24 -16.78 -14.83 -9.87
C ALA A 24 -17.37 -13.84 -8.85
N ALA A 25 -18.30 -14.32 -8.00
CA ALA A 25 -18.92 -13.49 -6.97
C ALA A 25 -17.91 -13.01 -5.90
N LYS A 26 -16.94 -13.85 -5.52
CA LYS A 26 -15.90 -13.49 -4.55
C LYS A 26 -15.01 -12.37 -5.07
N LEU A 27 -14.53 -12.48 -6.31
CA LEU A 27 -13.69 -11.49 -6.98
C LEU A 27 -14.42 -10.17 -7.25
N GLU A 28 -15.73 -10.21 -7.48
CA GLU A 28 -16.55 -9.01 -7.60
C GLU A 28 -16.67 -8.27 -6.26
N ARG A 29 -16.96 -9.00 -5.18
CA ARG A 29 -17.24 -8.47 -3.84
C ARG A 29 -15.97 -8.02 -3.09
N VAL A 30 -14.89 -8.78 -3.20
CA VAL A 30 -13.57 -8.48 -2.62
C VAL A 30 -12.57 -8.41 -3.77
N ARG A 31 -12.38 -7.21 -4.30
CA ARG A 31 -11.47 -6.98 -5.43
C ARG A 31 -10.03 -7.16 -4.98
N LEU A 32 -9.41 -8.25 -5.42
CA LEU A 32 -7.96 -8.44 -5.31
C LEU A 32 -7.23 -7.30 -6.05
N PRO A 33 -6.13 -6.77 -5.50
CA PRO A 33 -5.37 -5.76 -6.21
C PRO A 33 -4.79 -6.35 -7.51
N ARG A 34 -5.10 -5.71 -8.64
CA ARG A 34 -4.66 -6.16 -9.97
C ARG A 34 -3.15 -6.19 -10.19
N HIS A 35 -2.39 -5.52 -9.34
CA HIS A 35 -0.93 -5.57 -9.38
C HIS A 35 -0.38 -6.82 -8.69
N ILE A 36 -1.19 -7.49 -7.87
CA ILE A 36 -0.85 -8.75 -7.19
C ILE A 36 -1.37 -9.94 -8.01
N VAL A 37 -2.67 -9.97 -8.30
CA VAL A 37 -3.30 -11.06 -9.06
C VAL A 37 -4.03 -10.48 -10.25
N ARG A 38 -3.73 -10.97 -11.46
CA ARG A 38 -4.39 -10.58 -12.71
C ARG A 38 -5.27 -11.70 -13.21
N ASP A 39 -6.50 -11.35 -13.60
CA ASP A 39 -7.40 -12.17 -14.40
C ASP A 39 -7.49 -13.64 -13.96
N LEU A 40 -7.67 -13.84 -12.65
CA LEU A 40 -7.76 -15.15 -12.02
C LEU A 40 -8.95 -15.94 -12.58
N SER A 41 -8.67 -17.09 -13.19
CA SER A 41 -9.66 -18.02 -13.72
C SER A 41 -9.85 -19.23 -12.81
N ILE A 42 -10.90 -20.02 -13.06
CA ILE A 42 -11.12 -21.27 -12.33
C ILE A 42 -10.06 -22.33 -12.67
N ASP A 43 -9.52 -22.29 -13.90
CA ASP A 43 -8.47 -23.21 -14.33
C ASP A 43 -7.15 -22.94 -13.58
N ASP A 44 -6.85 -21.66 -13.28
CA ASP A 44 -5.71 -21.31 -12.43
C ASP A 44 -5.85 -21.93 -11.04
N ILE A 45 -7.07 -21.89 -10.47
CA ILE A 45 -7.38 -22.48 -9.17
C ILE A 45 -7.15 -24.00 -9.19
N TYR A 46 -7.69 -24.69 -10.20
CA TYR A 46 -7.60 -26.15 -10.31
C TYR A 46 -6.19 -26.65 -10.62
N SER A 47 -5.44 -25.90 -11.42
CA SER A 47 -4.06 -26.23 -11.76
C SER A 47 -3.07 -25.90 -10.65
N GLY A 48 -3.50 -25.17 -9.60
CA GLY A 48 -2.60 -24.70 -8.54
C GLY A 48 -1.47 -23.84 -9.09
N ALA A 49 -1.76 -22.99 -10.08
CA ALA A 49 -0.75 -22.26 -10.83
C ALA A 49 0.23 -21.51 -9.90
N ALA A 50 1.54 -21.61 -10.16
CA ALA A 50 2.55 -20.96 -9.33
C ALA A 50 2.36 -19.42 -9.25
N SER A 51 1.70 -18.83 -10.24
CA SER A 51 1.30 -17.42 -10.29
C SER A 51 0.30 -17.01 -9.20
N LEU A 52 -0.35 -17.98 -8.55
CA LEU A 52 -1.27 -17.75 -7.43
C LEU A 52 -0.55 -17.46 -6.12
N HIS A 53 0.72 -17.85 -6.03
CA HIS A 53 1.55 -17.52 -4.89
C HIS A 53 2.06 -16.09 -5.00
N THR A 54 1.75 -15.27 -4.00
CA THR A 54 2.27 -13.91 -3.92
C THR A 54 3.46 -13.86 -2.97
N PRO A 55 4.71 -13.70 -3.44
CA PRO A 55 5.89 -13.74 -2.58
C PRO A 55 5.94 -12.61 -1.55
N LEU A 56 5.21 -11.51 -1.78
CA LEU A 56 5.11 -10.37 -0.85
C LEU A 56 4.00 -10.51 0.20
N VAL A 57 3.39 -11.69 0.29
CA VAL A 57 2.31 -12.02 1.22
C VAL A 57 2.74 -13.24 2.04
N PRO A 58 2.60 -13.24 3.37
CA PRO A 58 2.91 -14.42 4.18
C PRO A 58 2.06 -15.64 3.78
N ALA A 59 2.66 -16.83 3.87
CA ALA A 59 2.05 -18.08 3.40
C ALA A 59 0.66 -18.35 4.01
N ASP A 60 0.45 -17.96 5.26
CA ASP A 60 -0.76 -18.19 6.05
C ASP A 60 -1.90 -17.19 5.76
N VAL A 61 -1.66 -16.15 4.96
CA VAL A 61 -2.68 -15.20 4.49
C VAL A 61 -2.75 -15.14 2.96
N GLN A 62 -2.31 -16.19 2.26
CA GLN A 62 -2.42 -16.34 0.80
C GLN A 62 -3.88 -16.51 0.34
N LEU A 63 -4.10 -16.65 -0.97
CA LEU A 63 -5.43 -16.80 -1.57
C LEU A 63 -6.33 -17.87 -0.91
N PRO A 64 -5.85 -19.04 -0.46
CA PRO A 64 -6.69 -20.01 0.26
C PRO A 64 -7.36 -19.39 1.50
N TYR A 65 -6.60 -18.63 2.29
CA TYR A 65 -7.12 -17.90 3.44
C TYR A 65 -8.14 -16.84 3.03
N ILE A 66 -7.85 -16.08 1.96
CA ILE A 66 -8.74 -15.03 1.44
C ILE A 66 -10.10 -15.59 1.03
N PHE A 67 -10.13 -16.68 0.27
CA PHE A 67 -11.39 -17.27 -0.18
C PHE A 67 -12.14 -17.97 0.94
N SER A 68 -11.43 -18.64 1.86
CA SER A 68 -12.03 -19.29 3.02
C SER A 68 -12.66 -18.29 3.99
N ASN A 69 -12.11 -17.08 4.10
CA ASN A 69 -12.57 -16.02 5.00
C ASN A 69 -13.27 -14.88 4.25
N HIS A 70 -13.78 -15.14 3.03
CA HIS A 70 -14.34 -14.11 2.15
C HIS A 70 -15.44 -13.29 2.82
N ASN A 71 -16.39 -13.94 3.49
CA ASN A 71 -17.51 -13.25 4.16
C ASN A 71 -16.98 -12.29 5.25
N ALA A 72 -16.01 -12.71 6.06
CA ALA A 72 -15.40 -11.86 7.09
C ALA A 72 -14.64 -10.67 6.48
N LEU A 73 -13.88 -10.90 5.40
CA LEU A 73 -13.18 -9.84 4.67
C LEU A 73 -14.16 -8.85 4.06
N TYR A 74 -15.24 -9.34 3.44
CA TYR A 74 -16.28 -8.52 2.84
C TYR A 74 -17.01 -7.64 3.85
N ALA A 75 -17.41 -8.22 4.99
CA ALA A 75 -18.06 -7.50 6.08
C ALA A 75 -17.19 -6.34 6.61
N ASN A 76 -15.87 -6.54 6.67
CA ASN A 76 -14.89 -5.60 7.25
C ASN A 76 -14.08 -4.83 6.20
N ARG A 77 -14.41 -4.91 4.91
CA ARG A 77 -13.59 -4.32 3.81
C ARG A 77 -13.41 -2.80 3.86
N ARG A 78 -14.21 -2.10 4.68
CA ARG A 78 -14.19 -0.62 4.79
C ARG A 78 -13.64 -0.12 6.12
N ILE A 79 -13.56 -0.98 7.13
CA ILE A 79 -13.20 -0.63 8.50
C ILE A 79 -12.44 -1.81 9.07
N LEU A 80 -11.18 -1.59 9.44
CA LEU A 80 -10.45 -2.54 10.27
C LEU A 80 -11.01 -2.45 11.69
N PRO A 81 -11.65 -3.51 12.22
CA PRO A 81 -11.97 -3.53 13.64
C PRO A 81 -10.67 -3.60 14.45
N HIS A 82 -10.63 -2.98 15.63
CA HIS A 82 -9.55 -3.23 16.58
C HIS A 82 -9.56 -4.72 16.96
N PRO A 83 -8.42 -5.43 16.86
CA PRO A 83 -8.42 -6.87 17.08
C PRO A 83 -8.62 -7.18 18.56
N THR A 84 -9.66 -7.96 18.84
CA THR A 84 -9.96 -8.52 20.17
C THR A 84 -9.67 -10.01 20.25
N THR A 85 -9.39 -10.66 19.12
CA THR A 85 -9.15 -12.10 19.00
C THR A 85 -8.02 -12.41 18.01
N PRO A 86 -7.32 -13.56 18.15
CA PRO A 86 -6.31 -13.98 17.18
C PRO A 86 -6.84 -14.10 15.74
N ALA A 87 -8.09 -14.57 15.56
CA ALA A 87 -8.71 -14.67 14.26
C ALA A 87 -8.92 -13.28 13.59
N GLN A 88 -9.28 -12.27 14.39
CA GLN A 88 -9.38 -10.88 13.89
C GLN A 88 -8.00 -10.31 13.54
N LEU A 89 -6.96 -10.65 14.30
CA LEU A 89 -5.59 -10.25 13.94
C LEU A 89 -5.17 -10.85 12.59
N GLN A 90 -5.48 -12.13 12.34
CA GLN A 90 -5.21 -12.76 11.04
C GLN A 90 -5.96 -12.07 9.88
N LEU A 91 -7.22 -11.68 10.11
CA LEU A 91 -8.02 -10.93 9.14
C LEU A 91 -7.37 -9.57 8.82
N ILE A 92 -6.91 -8.86 9.86
CA ILE A 92 -6.22 -7.57 9.75
C ILE A 92 -4.91 -7.74 9.01
N ARG A 93 -4.11 -8.77 9.33
CA ARG A 93 -2.88 -9.12 8.60
C ARG A 93 -3.18 -9.29 7.11
N ALA A 94 -4.18 -10.09 6.77
CA ALA A 94 -4.60 -10.27 5.38
C ALA A 94 -5.01 -8.93 4.73
N GLN A 95 -5.73 -8.06 5.43
CA GLN A 95 -6.12 -6.74 4.91
C GLN A 95 -4.94 -5.79 4.67
N TRP A 96 -3.91 -5.80 5.52
CA TRP A 96 -2.69 -5.01 5.35
C TRP A 96 -1.82 -5.53 4.19
N PHE A 97 -1.52 -6.84 4.16
CA PHE A 97 -0.65 -7.45 3.14
C PHE A 97 -1.27 -7.42 1.74
N TRP A 98 -2.56 -7.72 1.62
CA TRP A 98 -3.28 -7.59 0.35
C TRP A 98 -3.72 -6.15 0.07
N GLY A 99 -3.62 -5.25 1.06
CA GLY A 99 -4.10 -3.89 0.95
C GLY A 99 -5.57 -3.81 0.55
N PHE A 100 -6.46 -4.59 1.15
CA PHE A 100 -7.90 -4.47 0.91
C PHE A 100 -8.47 -3.15 1.44
N ASP A 101 -7.87 -2.63 2.51
CA ASP A 101 -8.19 -1.30 3.01
C ASP A 101 -7.30 -0.25 2.33
N TYR A 102 -7.93 0.70 1.64
CA TYR A 102 -7.24 1.81 1.00
C TYR A 102 -6.60 2.77 2.00
N ARG A 103 -6.99 2.72 3.28
CA ARG A 103 -6.43 3.51 4.38
C ARG A 103 -5.24 2.84 5.04
N HIS A 104 -5.13 1.51 4.94
CA HIS A 104 -4.16 0.69 5.66
C HIS A 104 -3.49 -0.30 4.73
N ASN A 105 -2.31 0.04 4.24
CA ASN A 105 -1.49 -0.81 3.38
C ASN A 105 -0.08 -0.26 3.28
N PHE A 106 0.85 -1.13 2.94
CA PHE A 106 2.26 -0.77 2.69
C PHE A 106 2.54 -0.47 1.21
N CYS A 107 1.75 -1.07 0.29
CA CYS A 107 2.00 -1.10 -1.15
C CYS A 107 2.24 0.29 -1.81
N PRO A 108 3.47 0.55 -2.31
CA PRO A 108 3.79 1.74 -3.08
C PRO A 108 3.16 1.77 -4.49
N ALA A 109 2.77 0.64 -5.07
CA ALA A 109 2.28 0.60 -6.45
C ALA A 109 0.84 1.11 -6.61
N ASN A 110 0.01 1.02 -5.56
CA ASN A 110 -1.42 1.38 -5.59
C ASN A 110 -1.71 2.83 -5.20
N ILE A 111 -0.69 3.66 -5.08
CA ILE A 111 -0.79 4.97 -4.41
C ILE A 111 -1.62 6.02 -5.15
N GLY A 112 -1.95 5.82 -6.43
CA GLY A 112 -2.84 6.71 -7.19
C GLY A 112 -4.23 6.82 -6.56
N SER A 113 -4.73 5.73 -5.97
CA SER A 113 -6.00 5.70 -5.23
C SER A 113 -5.83 5.88 -3.72
N ARG A 114 -4.58 5.97 -3.22
CA ARG A 114 -4.23 5.93 -1.78
C ARG A 114 -3.34 7.10 -1.36
N ILE A 115 -3.65 8.28 -1.88
CA ILE A 115 -2.87 9.50 -1.68
C ILE A 115 -2.72 9.90 -0.20
N GLY A 116 -3.64 9.51 0.68
CA GLY A 116 -3.55 9.76 2.12
C GLY A 116 -2.35 9.08 2.80
N ILE A 117 -2.01 7.85 2.40
CA ILE A 117 -0.87 7.12 2.97
C ILE A 117 0.44 7.81 2.63
N ARG A 118 0.57 8.32 1.40
CA ARG A 118 1.74 9.12 0.99
C ARG A 118 1.97 10.31 1.91
N TYR A 119 0.92 11.06 2.22
CA TYR A 119 1.04 12.23 3.11
C TYR A 119 1.38 11.83 4.54
N ASN A 120 0.87 10.68 5.03
CA ASN A 120 1.31 10.13 6.31
C ASN A 120 2.82 9.85 6.27
N ILE A 121 3.32 9.14 5.26
CA ILE A 121 4.75 8.82 5.14
C ILE A 121 5.59 10.09 5.05
N MET A 122 5.17 11.10 4.28
CA MET A 122 5.89 12.38 4.20
C MET A 122 6.00 13.08 5.55
N LEU A 123 4.91 13.14 6.32
CA LEU A 123 4.93 13.73 7.67
C LEU A 123 5.78 12.90 8.64
N MET A 124 5.69 11.58 8.55
CA MET A 124 6.49 10.67 9.37
C MET A 124 7.98 10.84 9.11
N LEU A 125 8.39 10.92 7.84
CA LEU A 125 9.77 11.23 7.46
C LEU A 125 10.20 12.61 7.95
N LEU A 126 9.31 13.62 7.86
CA LEU A 126 9.57 14.94 8.43
C LEU A 126 9.84 14.86 9.94
N MET A 127 9.05 14.10 10.71
CA MET A 127 9.26 13.91 12.15
C MET A 127 10.59 13.19 12.46
N LEU A 128 11.00 12.26 11.60
CA LEU A 128 12.28 11.54 11.76
C LEU A 128 13.48 12.46 11.48
N VAL A 129 13.36 13.38 10.53
CA VAL A 129 14.42 14.34 10.17
C VAL A 129 14.48 15.52 11.15
N HIS A 130 13.36 15.87 11.79
CA HIS A 130 13.23 16.98 12.71
C HIS A 130 12.74 16.53 14.10
N PRO A 131 13.64 16.05 14.98
CA PRO A 131 13.27 15.57 16.30
C PRO A 131 12.53 16.59 17.15
N GLU A 132 12.76 17.89 16.95
CA GLU A 132 12.06 18.97 17.64
C GLU A 132 10.53 18.95 17.42
N LEU A 133 10.09 18.46 16.25
CA LEU A 133 8.66 18.36 15.91
C LEU A 133 7.95 17.24 16.68
N GLN A 134 8.69 16.33 17.31
CA GLN A 134 8.11 15.26 18.13
C GLN A 134 7.33 15.83 19.34
N THR A 135 7.65 17.04 19.77
CA THR A 135 6.91 17.77 20.82
C THR A 135 5.46 18.06 20.45
N LEU A 136 5.11 17.95 19.16
CA LEU A 136 3.74 18.12 18.65
C LEU A 136 2.90 16.84 18.72
N CYS A 137 3.50 15.72 19.15
CA CYS A 137 2.88 14.39 19.14
C CYS A 137 2.67 13.84 20.56
N GLU A 138 1.72 12.93 20.70
CA GLU A 138 1.49 12.20 21.95
C GLU A 138 2.64 11.21 22.25
N PRO A 139 2.85 10.84 23.53
CA PRO A 139 3.85 9.84 23.90
C PRO A 139 3.63 8.49 23.19
N GLY A 140 4.70 7.90 22.67
CA GLY A 140 4.65 6.63 21.91
C GLY A 140 4.37 6.80 20.41
N THR A 141 4.01 8.00 19.94
CA THR A 141 3.86 8.26 18.50
C THR A 141 5.17 8.01 17.75
N TYR A 142 6.33 8.30 18.34
CA TYR A 142 7.61 8.12 17.68
C TYR A 142 7.90 6.64 17.34
N ASP A 143 7.63 5.72 18.27
CA ASP A 143 7.79 4.27 18.03
C ASP A 143 6.84 3.79 16.92
N PHE A 144 5.60 4.30 16.93
CA PHE A 144 4.62 4.03 15.87
C PHE A 144 5.12 4.49 14.50
N ILE A 145 5.69 5.70 14.42
CA ILE A 145 6.27 6.26 13.20
C ILE A 145 7.43 5.39 12.71
N GLN A 146 8.39 5.07 13.58
CA GLN A 146 9.55 4.27 13.20
C GLN A 146 9.14 2.88 12.70
N CYS A 147 8.20 2.24 13.40
CA CYS A 147 7.72 0.91 13.04
C CYS A 147 6.97 0.93 11.69
N PHE A 148 6.12 1.94 11.45
CA PHE A 148 5.44 2.09 10.16
C PHE A 148 6.40 2.35 9.00
N ILE A 149 7.39 3.23 9.19
CA ILE A 149 8.38 3.54 8.15
C ILE A 149 9.25 2.32 7.84
N ALA A 150 9.64 1.54 8.85
CA ALA A 150 10.36 0.29 8.64
C ALA A 150 9.53 -0.73 7.86
N ALA A 151 8.25 -0.93 8.23
CA ALA A 151 7.32 -1.81 7.52
C ALA A 151 7.07 -1.37 6.07
N TRP A 152 6.89 -0.06 5.85
CA TRP A 152 6.72 0.50 4.52
C TRP A 152 7.97 0.31 3.65
N LYS A 153 9.16 0.53 4.22
CA LYS A 153 10.43 0.32 3.53
C LYS A 153 10.67 -1.14 3.17
N GLU A 154 10.34 -2.08 4.08
CA GLU A 154 10.42 -3.52 3.80
C GLU A 154 9.54 -3.92 2.59
N ASP A 155 8.34 -3.34 2.47
CA ASP A 155 7.46 -3.53 1.33
C ASP A 155 8.00 -2.88 0.05
N GLU A 156 8.55 -1.67 0.16
CA GLU A 156 9.21 -0.95 -0.95
C GLU A 156 10.40 -1.76 -1.51
N ASP A 157 11.22 -2.31 -0.63
CA ASP A 157 12.37 -3.17 -0.95
C ASP A 157 11.93 -4.55 -1.46
N ARG A 158 10.63 -4.86 -1.40
CA ARG A 158 10.02 -6.14 -1.83
C ARG A 158 10.63 -7.34 -1.11
N SER A 159 10.91 -7.20 0.18
CA SER A 159 11.45 -8.27 1.01
C SER A 159 10.40 -9.35 1.32
N GLU A 160 10.87 -10.60 1.44
CA GLU A 160 10.07 -11.78 1.86
C GLU A 160 10.25 -12.11 3.37
N ASP A 161 11.02 -11.32 4.12
CA ASP A 161 11.31 -11.53 5.56
C ASP A 161 10.10 -11.17 6.46
N PHE A 162 9.19 -10.31 5.99
CA PHE A 162 7.95 -9.86 6.66
C PHE A 162 8.09 -9.26 8.09
N ALA A 163 9.27 -9.32 8.71
CA ALA A 163 9.47 -9.04 10.12
C ALA A 163 9.05 -7.62 10.52
N ALA A 164 9.37 -6.61 9.71
CA ALA A 164 9.01 -5.22 9.99
C ALA A 164 7.51 -4.99 9.81
N ARG A 165 6.89 -5.56 8.75
CA ARG A 165 5.45 -5.46 8.54
C ARG A 165 4.66 -6.15 9.65
N GLU A 166 5.09 -7.33 10.09
CA GLU A 166 4.46 -8.04 11.21
C GLU A 166 4.62 -7.28 12.53
N ALA A 167 5.82 -6.76 12.82
CA ALA A 167 6.05 -5.94 14.00
C ALA A 167 5.15 -4.70 14.03
N PHE A 168 4.96 -4.03 12.89
CA PHE A 168 4.05 -2.91 12.79
C PHE A 168 2.59 -3.32 12.97
N ILE A 169 2.13 -4.41 12.33
CA ILE A 169 0.74 -4.85 12.49
C ILE A 169 0.45 -5.20 13.96
N ASP A 170 1.39 -5.85 14.66
CA ASP A 170 1.27 -6.15 16.08
C ASP A 170 1.23 -4.87 16.94
N MET A 171 2.11 -3.90 16.66
CA MET A 171 2.12 -2.61 17.33
C MET A 171 0.82 -1.82 17.09
N TRP A 172 0.36 -1.74 15.84
CA TRP A 172 -0.89 -1.10 15.48
C TRP A 172 -2.07 -1.81 16.16
N ALA A 173 -2.09 -3.14 16.14
CA ALA A 173 -3.15 -3.94 16.75
C ALA A 173 -3.29 -3.72 18.26
N LYS A 174 -2.19 -3.45 18.98
CA LYS A 174 -2.18 -3.24 20.44
C LYS A 174 -2.16 -1.77 20.84
N GLY A 175 -1.80 -0.88 19.92
CA GLY A 175 -1.51 0.51 20.18
C GLY A 175 -2.73 1.42 20.05
N PRO A 176 -2.64 2.64 20.61
CA PRO A 176 -3.71 3.64 20.55
C PRO A 176 -3.68 4.46 19.26
N PHE A 177 -2.70 4.25 18.37
CA PHE A 177 -2.47 5.10 17.22
C PHE A 177 -2.94 4.46 15.92
N ASP A 178 -3.42 5.32 15.03
CA ASP A 178 -3.80 4.97 13.66
C ASP A 178 -3.30 6.02 12.66
N LEU A 179 -3.35 5.70 11.36
CA LEU A 179 -2.99 6.64 10.30
C LEU A 179 -3.96 7.83 10.22
N ILE A 180 -3.43 8.99 9.82
CA ILE A 180 -4.25 10.19 9.63
C ILE A 180 -5.17 9.99 8.43
N TYR A 181 -6.48 10.00 8.68
CA TYR A 181 -7.48 10.01 7.63
C TYR A 181 -7.77 11.43 7.13
N PHE A 182 -7.28 11.75 5.93
CA PHE A 182 -7.55 13.02 5.25
C PHE A 182 -8.84 12.94 4.41
N THR A 183 -9.66 13.99 4.49
CA THR A 183 -10.82 14.15 3.61
C THR A 183 -10.38 14.50 2.19
N LYS A 184 -11.26 14.32 1.19
CA LYS A 184 -10.96 14.70 -0.21
C LYS A 184 -10.53 16.16 -0.35
N HIS A 185 -11.15 17.06 0.42
CA HIS A 185 -10.79 18.47 0.41
C HIS A 185 -9.39 18.70 1.00
N GLN A 186 -9.09 18.09 2.16
CA GLN A 186 -7.75 18.17 2.76
C GLN A 186 -6.67 17.64 1.81
N LEU A 187 -6.91 16.50 1.15
CA LEU A 187 -5.98 15.94 0.17
C LEU A 187 -5.72 16.87 -1.03
N ALA A 188 -6.73 17.66 -1.44
CA ALA A 188 -6.56 18.67 -2.48
C ALA A 188 -5.69 19.83 -1.99
N VAL A 189 -5.95 20.35 -0.79
CA VAL A 189 -5.14 21.40 -0.16
C VAL A 189 -3.69 20.94 0.00
N LEU A 190 -3.45 19.76 0.55
CA LEU A 190 -2.10 19.20 0.72
C LEU A 190 -1.34 19.08 -0.60
N ARG A 191 -2.04 18.75 -1.69
CA ARG A 191 -1.42 18.65 -3.02
C ARG A 191 -0.98 20.02 -3.51
N ASP A 192 -1.80 21.04 -3.27
CA ASP A 192 -1.56 22.41 -3.71
C ASP A 192 -0.43 23.05 -2.86
N GLU A 193 -0.44 22.86 -1.55
CA GLU A 193 0.65 23.30 -0.65
C GLU A 193 1.99 22.68 -1.02
N LEU A 194 2.02 21.36 -1.24
CA LEU A 194 3.23 20.69 -1.71
C LEU A 194 3.68 21.18 -3.10
N ARG A 195 2.76 21.61 -3.96
CA ARG A 195 3.12 22.19 -5.26
C ARG A 195 3.74 23.58 -5.07
N LEU A 196 3.20 24.40 -4.17
CA LEU A 196 3.73 25.73 -3.86
C LEU A 196 5.12 25.64 -3.22
N MET A 197 5.31 24.75 -2.23
CA MET A 197 6.63 24.52 -1.63
C MET A 197 7.66 24.06 -2.67
N TYR A 198 7.24 23.24 -3.64
CA TYR A 198 8.10 22.81 -4.72
C TYR A 198 8.52 23.97 -5.65
N ILE A 199 7.58 24.87 -6.00
CA ILE A 199 7.90 26.07 -6.79
C ILE A 199 8.91 26.95 -6.03
N LYS A 200 8.66 27.21 -4.74
CA LYS A 200 9.58 27.98 -3.89
C LYS A 200 10.99 27.39 -3.82
N LEU A 201 11.09 26.06 -3.71
CA LEU A 201 12.38 25.38 -3.73
C LEU A 201 13.10 25.61 -5.06
N ASN A 202 12.42 25.46 -6.20
CA ASN A 202 13.03 25.72 -7.51
C ASN A 202 13.47 27.19 -7.65
N ASP A 203 12.61 28.13 -7.27
CA ASP A 203 12.93 29.57 -7.34
C ASP A 203 14.17 29.90 -6.48
N SER A 204 14.35 29.22 -5.33
CA SER A 204 15.54 29.38 -4.48
C SER A 204 16.81 28.74 -5.05
N LEU A 205 16.67 27.75 -5.94
CA LEU A 205 17.78 27.03 -6.58
C LEU A 205 18.19 27.64 -7.93
N ASP A 206 17.28 28.30 -8.64
CA ASP A 206 17.56 28.94 -9.94
C ASP A 206 18.62 30.06 -9.83
N GLY A 207 18.85 30.60 -8.63
CA GLY A 207 19.96 31.52 -8.34
C GLY A 207 21.33 30.86 -8.14
N GLN A 208 21.42 29.53 -8.05
CA GLN A 208 22.62 28.78 -7.65
C GLN A 208 23.27 27.95 -8.78
N GLU A 209 22.96 28.20 -10.06
CA GLU A 209 23.37 27.36 -11.22
C GLU A 209 22.96 25.88 -11.12
N LEU A 210 22.14 25.51 -10.13
CA LEU A 210 21.66 24.15 -9.89
C LEU A 210 20.37 23.89 -10.69
N HIS A 211 20.46 23.94 -12.03
CA HIS A 211 19.36 23.48 -12.88
C HIS A 211 19.32 21.95 -12.87
N ILE A 212 18.72 21.37 -11.82
CA ILE A 212 18.57 19.93 -11.73
C ILE A 212 17.26 19.52 -12.41
N PRO A 213 17.32 18.78 -13.53
CA PRO A 213 16.13 18.26 -14.18
C PRO A 213 15.36 17.39 -13.20
N LEU A 214 14.08 17.70 -13.05
CA LEU A 214 13.07 17.07 -12.20
C LEU A 214 12.98 15.53 -12.26
N ASP A 215 13.61 14.95 -13.26
CA ASP A 215 13.48 13.58 -13.71
C ASP A 215 14.74 12.76 -13.35
N GLU A 216 15.84 13.46 -13.02
CA GLU A 216 17.19 12.93 -12.82
C GLU A 216 17.81 13.45 -11.52
N ILE A 217 16.98 13.91 -10.58
CA ILE A 217 17.46 14.36 -9.26
C ILE A 217 18.14 13.16 -8.57
N ASP A 218 19.47 13.16 -8.56
CA ASP A 218 20.23 12.41 -7.57
C ASP A 218 20.00 13.08 -6.22
N PHE A 219 18.93 12.63 -5.56
CA PHE A 219 18.51 13.17 -4.27
C PHE A 219 19.64 13.11 -3.24
N VAL A 220 20.54 12.13 -3.33
CA VAL A 220 21.69 12.03 -2.44
C VAL A 220 22.67 13.17 -2.68
N THR A 221 22.87 13.56 -3.95
CA THR A 221 23.71 14.70 -4.31
C THR A 221 23.06 16.02 -3.86
N VAL A 222 21.77 16.23 -4.11
CA VAL A 222 21.05 17.43 -3.62
C VAL A 222 21.13 17.57 -2.10
N MET A 223 20.94 16.48 -1.36
CA MET A 223 21.02 16.49 0.10
C MET A 223 22.45 16.74 0.62
N ARG A 224 23.49 16.49 -0.17
CA ARG A 224 24.90 16.78 0.20
C ARG A 224 25.27 18.24 -0.03
N GLU A 225 24.62 18.89 -1.00
CA GLU A 225 24.93 20.26 -1.40
C GLU A 225 24.17 21.32 -0.58
N LEU A 226 23.04 20.95 0.02
CA LEU A 226 22.25 21.86 0.85
C LEU A 226 22.82 22.02 2.26
N HIS A 227 22.85 23.26 2.75
CA HIS A 227 23.14 23.55 4.15
C HIS A 227 22.08 22.91 5.06
N PRO A 228 22.40 22.47 6.29
CA PRO A 228 21.42 21.89 7.21
C PRO A 228 20.17 22.75 7.41
N GLU A 229 20.30 24.08 7.39
CA GLU A 229 19.17 25.00 7.50
C GLU A 229 18.28 24.99 6.25
N GLN A 230 18.86 24.87 5.05
CA GLN A 230 18.08 24.71 3.82
C GLN A 230 17.37 23.36 3.82
N ILE A 231 18.04 22.29 4.26
CA ILE A 231 17.41 20.98 4.44
C ILE A 231 16.23 21.10 5.40
N ARG A 232 16.38 21.86 6.49
CA ARG A 232 15.29 22.08 7.44
C ARG A 232 14.14 22.92 6.87
N SER A 233 14.44 23.99 6.14
CA SER A 233 13.44 24.89 5.56
C SER A 233 12.70 24.26 4.38
N PHE A 234 13.34 23.35 3.65
CA PHE A 234 12.79 22.70 2.46
C PHE A 234 12.52 21.21 2.63
N SER A 235 12.60 20.65 3.83
CA SER A 235 12.52 19.20 4.09
C SER A 235 11.27 18.56 3.46
N LEU A 236 10.10 19.20 3.53
CA LEU A 236 8.89 18.69 2.86
C LEU A 236 8.99 18.69 1.32
N ALA A 237 9.59 19.72 0.73
CA ALA A 237 9.81 19.80 -0.71
C ALA A 237 10.84 18.75 -1.16
N LEU A 238 11.91 18.56 -0.38
CA LEU A 238 12.94 17.54 -0.58
C LEU A 238 12.36 16.13 -0.46
N ILE A 239 11.59 15.84 0.60
CA ILE A 239 10.89 14.56 0.77
C ILE A 239 9.97 14.30 -0.42
N ARG A 240 9.25 15.32 -0.91
CA ARG A 240 8.42 15.19 -2.12
C ARG A 240 9.26 14.91 -3.38
N ALA A 241 10.38 15.59 -3.56
CA ALA A 241 11.27 15.38 -4.70
C ALA A 241 11.82 13.95 -4.70
N TRP A 242 12.37 13.51 -3.55
CA TRP A 242 12.80 12.14 -3.32
C TRP A 242 11.70 11.13 -3.64
N TRP A 243 10.49 11.39 -3.14
CA TRP A 243 9.33 10.54 -3.40
C TRP A 243 8.98 10.46 -4.88
N ARG A 244 9.05 11.57 -5.61
CA ARG A 244 8.75 11.61 -7.05
C ARG A 244 9.77 10.78 -7.82
N VAL A 245 11.06 10.91 -7.53
CA VAL A 245 12.13 10.11 -8.14
C VAL A 245 11.87 8.63 -7.90
N ARG A 246 11.60 8.24 -6.65
CA ARG A 246 11.26 6.85 -6.27
C ARG A 246 10.02 6.33 -6.99
N TYR A 247 8.96 7.14 -7.07
CA TYR A 247 7.72 6.76 -7.75
C TYR A 247 7.88 6.62 -9.28
N ILE A 248 8.71 7.44 -9.90
CA ILE A 248 9.04 7.30 -11.33
C ILE A 248 9.85 6.03 -11.54
N ALA A 249 10.88 5.79 -10.72
CA ALA A 249 11.68 4.57 -10.77
C ALA A 249 10.84 3.31 -10.57
N SER A 250 9.88 3.31 -9.64
CA SER A 250 8.97 2.19 -9.41
C SER A 250 8.03 1.97 -10.60
N LYS A 251 7.58 3.03 -11.28
CA LYS A 251 6.76 2.92 -12.50
C LYS A 251 7.55 2.38 -13.68
N ASN A 252 8.80 2.80 -13.83
CA ASN A 252 9.66 2.34 -14.93
C ASN A 252 9.98 0.85 -14.75
N THR A 253 10.37 0.43 -13.55
CA THR A 253 10.58 -0.99 -13.23
C THR A 253 9.30 -1.82 -13.39
N ASP A 254 8.12 -1.31 -13.00
CA ASP A 254 6.85 -2.00 -13.27
C ASP A 254 6.53 -2.09 -14.77
N THR A 255 6.95 -1.10 -15.56
CA THR A 255 6.73 -1.10 -17.01
C THR A 255 7.68 -2.07 -17.68
N GLU A 256 8.96 -2.05 -17.32
CA GLU A 256 9.97 -3.04 -17.74
C GLU A 256 9.54 -4.45 -17.37
N ARG A 257 9.05 -4.67 -16.14
CA ARG A 257 8.48 -5.96 -15.73
C ARG A 257 7.26 -6.35 -16.54
N LYS A 258 6.37 -5.41 -16.88
CA LYS A 258 5.22 -5.70 -17.76
C LYS A 258 5.68 -6.06 -19.17
N CYS A 259 6.75 -5.46 -19.67
CA CYS A 259 7.34 -5.82 -20.95
C CYS A 259 8.01 -7.21 -20.87
N ALA A 260 8.83 -7.46 -19.87
CA ALA A 260 9.48 -8.76 -19.66
C ALA A 260 8.46 -9.88 -19.42
N ALA A 261 7.42 -9.64 -18.62
CA ALA A 261 6.33 -10.60 -18.42
C ALA A 261 5.57 -10.87 -19.72
N ARG A 262 5.34 -9.86 -20.56
CA ARG A 262 4.74 -10.07 -21.89
C ARG A 262 5.66 -10.87 -22.79
N GLU A 263 6.95 -10.55 -22.82
CA GLU A 263 7.95 -11.29 -23.59
C GLU A 263 8.04 -12.75 -23.14
N THR A 264 8.04 -13.05 -21.84
CA THR A 264 7.97 -14.44 -21.36
C THR A 264 6.65 -15.10 -21.71
N THR A 265 5.52 -14.39 -21.58
CA THR A 265 4.20 -14.95 -21.98
C THR A 265 4.13 -15.21 -23.49
N ASP A 266 4.81 -14.40 -24.30
CA ASP A 266 4.84 -14.51 -25.75
C ASP A 266 5.87 -15.56 -26.21
N LEU A 267 7.00 -15.71 -25.50
CA LEU A 267 7.95 -16.80 -25.70
C LEU A 267 7.36 -18.16 -25.28
N GLU A 268 6.60 -18.22 -24.18
CA GLU A 268 5.82 -19.40 -23.78
C GLU A 268 4.66 -19.71 -24.73
N LYS A 269 4.19 -18.73 -25.51
CA LYS A 269 3.25 -18.97 -26.62
C LYS A 269 3.95 -19.48 -27.88
N ASP A 270 5.21 -19.14 -28.10
CA ASP A 270 5.98 -19.65 -29.25
C ASP A 270 6.57 -21.05 -28.98
N ASP A 271 6.83 -21.39 -27.71
CA ASP A 271 7.16 -22.77 -27.27
C ASP A 271 5.89 -23.61 -27.01
N CYS A 272 4.95 -23.56 -27.97
CA CYS A 272 3.79 -24.45 -28.01
C CYS A 272 4.25 -25.90 -28.29
N SER A 273 4.69 -26.59 -27.24
CA SER A 273 4.46 -28.03 -27.13
C SER A 273 2.99 -28.30 -27.45
N ILE A 274 2.73 -29.35 -28.22
CA ILE A 274 1.36 -29.80 -28.55
C ILE A 274 0.54 -30.00 -27.26
N GLU A 275 1.17 -30.33 -26.13
CA GLU A 275 0.52 -30.47 -24.83
C GLU A 275 -0.02 -29.14 -24.28
N THR A 276 0.67 -28.02 -24.48
CA THR A 276 0.21 -26.69 -24.02
C THR A 276 -0.90 -26.10 -24.89
N MET A 277 -0.97 -26.47 -26.19
CA MET A 277 -2.10 -26.11 -27.06
C MET A 277 -3.41 -26.78 -26.62
N PHE A 278 -3.36 -27.96 -25.99
CA PHE A 278 -4.56 -28.60 -25.43
C PHE A 278 -5.03 -27.94 -24.12
N VAL A 279 -4.14 -27.31 -23.34
CA VAL A 279 -4.49 -26.62 -22.08
C VAL A 279 -5.17 -25.27 -22.32
N LYS A 280 -4.90 -24.59 -23.47
CA LYS A 280 -5.56 -23.32 -23.84
C LYS A 280 -6.74 -23.47 -24.80
N LEU A 281 -7.09 -24.69 -25.19
CA LEU A 281 -8.47 -24.96 -25.58
C LEU A 281 -9.29 -24.75 -24.30
N SER A 282 -9.75 -23.52 -24.13
CA SER A 282 -10.82 -23.14 -23.22
C SER A 282 -12.02 -24.00 -23.62
N ILE A 283 -12.05 -25.24 -23.12
CA ILE A 283 -13.22 -26.08 -23.19
C ILE A 283 -14.18 -25.30 -22.31
N ALA A 284 -15.09 -24.56 -22.95
CA ALA A 284 -16.01 -23.63 -22.29
C ALA A 284 -16.88 -24.32 -21.21
N THR A 285 -16.77 -25.65 -21.09
CA THR A 285 -17.35 -26.46 -20.03
C THR A 285 -16.45 -27.71 -19.83
N PRO A 286 -15.68 -27.81 -18.74
CA PRO A 286 -14.84 -28.99 -18.49
C PRO A 286 -15.71 -30.26 -18.39
N SER A 287 -15.21 -31.37 -18.92
CA SER A 287 -15.92 -32.65 -18.81
C SER A 287 -15.80 -33.23 -17.39
N ALA A 288 -16.70 -34.14 -17.01
CA ALA A 288 -16.59 -34.83 -15.73
C ALA A 288 -15.28 -35.63 -15.59
N GLN A 289 -14.65 -36.04 -16.70
CA GLN A 289 -13.34 -36.70 -16.68
C GLN A 289 -12.22 -35.72 -16.32
N ASP A 290 -12.27 -34.50 -16.84
CA ASP A 290 -11.29 -33.45 -16.50
C ASP A 290 -11.42 -33.09 -15.01
N LEU A 291 -12.65 -32.98 -14.50
CA LEU A 291 -12.93 -32.65 -13.11
C LEU A 291 -12.52 -33.75 -12.11
N LYS A 292 -12.29 -34.99 -12.55
CA LYS A 292 -11.71 -36.05 -11.72
C LYS A 292 -10.22 -35.83 -11.43
N LEU A 293 -9.54 -35.02 -12.25
CA LEU A 293 -8.13 -34.69 -12.07
C LEU A 293 -7.92 -33.52 -11.09
N VAL A 294 -8.98 -32.76 -10.78
CA VAL A 294 -8.93 -31.67 -9.83
C VAL A 294 -8.74 -32.21 -8.42
N ASP A 295 -7.78 -31.66 -7.68
CA ASP A 295 -7.64 -31.93 -6.26
C ASP A 295 -8.66 -31.11 -5.48
N TRP A 296 -9.86 -31.67 -5.29
CA TRP A 296 -10.94 -31.04 -4.51
C TRP A 296 -10.61 -30.90 -3.02
N GLU A 297 -9.54 -31.56 -2.55
CA GLU A 297 -9.08 -31.45 -1.18
C GLU A 297 -8.08 -30.30 -0.98
N ASP A 298 -7.58 -29.69 -2.06
CA ASP A 298 -6.71 -28.53 -2.02
C ASP A 298 -7.37 -27.36 -1.28
N GLU A 299 -6.59 -26.66 -0.45
CA GLU A 299 -7.10 -25.59 0.41
C GLU A 299 -7.66 -24.41 -0.39
N LEU A 300 -7.10 -24.14 -1.57
CA LEU A 300 -7.58 -23.07 -2.45
C LEU A 300 -8.93 -23.43 -3.05
N VAL A 301 -9.08 -24.66 -3.55
CA VAL A 301 -10.34 -25.16 -4.12
C VAL A 301 -11.43 -25.16 -3.05
N LYS A 302 -11.13 -25.68 -1.85
CA LYS A 302 -12.03 -25.64 -0.70
C LYS A 302 -12.40 -24.20 -0.32
N GLY A 303 -11.41 -23.31 -0.30
CA GLY A 303 -11.61 -21.89 -0.01
C GLY A 303 -12.58 -21.25 -1.00
N VAL A 304 -12.47 -21.55 -2.30
CA VAL A 304 -13.42 -21.07 -3.32
C VAL A 304 -14.82 -21.64 -3.08
N LEU A 305 -14.95 -22.91 -2.71
CA LEU A 305 -16.23 -23.57 -2.45
C LEU A 305 -16.98 -23.10 -1.19
N VAL A 306 -16.32 -22.39 -0.26
CA VAL A 306 -17.00 -21.78 0.89
C VAL A 306 -18.14 -20.89 0.43
N ASP A 307 -19.34 -21.12 0.99
CA ASP A 307 -20.56 -20.40 0.62
C ASP A 307 -20.47 -18.90 0.91
N ILE A 308 -21.02 -18.12 -0.02
CA ILE A 308 -21.08 -16.67 0.09
C ILE A 308 -22.39 -16.32 0.80
N ASP A 309 -22.28 -15.52 1.85
CA ASP A 309 -23.46 -14.96 2.51
C ASP A 309 -24.01 -13.82 1.63
N GLU A 310 -25.11 -14.08 0.94
CA GLU A 310 -25.74 -13.11 0.03
C GLU A 310 -26.38 -11.94 0.77
N ASP A 311 -26.87 -12.18 1.98
CA ASP A 311 -27.55 -11.21 2.84
C ASP A 311 -26.57 -10.33 3.62
N LEU A 312 -25.30 -10.69 3.62
CA LEU A 312 -24.25 -9.93 4.29
C LEU A 312 -24.10 -8.56 3.64
N GLU A 313 -24.46 -7.51 4.37
CA GLU A 313 -24.13 -6.15 3.97
C GLU A 313 -22.74 -5.75 4.50
N PRO A 314 -21.93 -5.02 3.70
CA PRO A 314 -20.70 -4.44 4.20
C PRO A 314 -21.05 -3.46 5.31
N ARG A 315 -20.31 -3.50 6.42
CA ARG A 315 -20.48 -2.53 7.51
C ARG A 315 -20.41 -1.11 6.94
N SER A 316 -21.55 -0.42 6.93
CA SER A 316 -21.67 0.95 6.44
C SER A 316 -21.06 1.88 7.49
N GLY A 317 -19.97 2.55 7.12
CA GLY A 317 -19.19 3.36 8.05
C GLY A 317 -19.86 4.64 8.57
N SER A 318 -21.18 4.81 8.40
CA SER A 318 -21.92 5.96 8.94
C SER A 318 -22.55 5.70 10.31
N THR A 319 -22.74 4.44 10.73
CA THR A 319 -23.34 4.09 12.04
C THR A 319 -22.42 3.25 12.93
N ALA A 320 -21.30 2.77 12.41
CA ALA A 320 -20.17 2.31 13.22
C ALA A 320 -19.50 3.53 13.87
N SER A 321 -20.20 4.13 14.82
CA SER A 321 -19.71 5.09 15.79
C SER A 321 -18.42 4.55 16.42
N GLN A 322 -17.27 5.12 16.04
CA GLN A 322 -16.15 5.42 16.93
C GLN A 322 -15.67 4.32 17.91
N THR A 323 -15.84 3.03 17.62
CA THR A 323 -15.32 1.97 18.50
C THR A 323 -13.86 1.60 18.20
N SER A 324 -13.24 2.12 17.13
CA SER A 324 -11.79 2.15 17.12
C SER A 324 -11.38 3.20 18.15
N SER A 325 -10.98 2.75 19.33
CA SER A 325 -10.34 3.57 20.36
C SER A 325 -9.05 4.24 19.87
N GLN A 326 -8.59 3.87 18.67
CA GLN A 326 -7.40 4.42 18.07
C GLN A 326 -7.64 5.85 17.57
N MET A 327 -6.72 6.72 17.94
CA MET A 327 -6.65 8.10 17.51
C MET A 327 -5.62 8.24 16.40
N PRO A 328 -5.77 9.21 15.47
CA PRO A 328 -4.73 9.47 14.49
C PRO A 328 -3.42 9.80 15.23
N TRP A 329 -2.29 9.28 14.72
CA TRP A 329 -0.97 9.45 15.36
C TRP A 329 -0.52 10.91 15.50
N MET A 330 -1.15 11.82 14.74
CA MET A 330 -1.02 13.27 14.87
C MET A 330 -2.38 13.94 14.60
N ASP A 331 -2.65 15.04 15.30
CA ASP A 331 -3.84 15.86 15.04
C ASP A 331 -3.87 16.38 13.59
N LYS A 332 -5.06 16.35 12.98
CA LYS A 332 -5.23 16.74 11.57
C LYS A 332 -4.89 18.20 11.33
N LYS A 333 -5.24 19.10 12.26
CA LYS A 333 -4.94 20.54 12.11
C LYS A 333 -3.43 20.76 12.23
N THR A 334 -2.76 20.08 13.14
CA THR A 334 -1.29 20.06 13.24
C THR A 334 -0.66 19.59 11.93
N ALA A 335 -1.09 18.45 11.40
CA ALA A 335 -0.61 17.92 10.12
C ALA A 335 -0.79 18.90 8.96
N MET A 336 -1.97 19.54 8.84
CA MET A 336 -2.23 20.54 7.81
C MET A 336 -1.33 21.78 7.96
N ASN A 337 -1.09 22.22 9.20
CA ASN A 337 -0.21 23.37 9.47
C ASN A 337 1.24 23.08 9.12
N LEU A 338 1.74 21.87 9.41
CA LEU A 338 3.09 21.44 9.02
C LEU A 338 3.24 21.47 7.49
N PHE A 339 2.27 20.92 6.75
CA PHE A 339 2.30 20.96 5.29
C PHE A 339 2.20 22.37 4.71
N ALA A 340 1.54 23.29 5.38
CA ALA A 340 1.46 24.68 4.96
C ALA A 340 2.67 25.52 5.42
N GLY A 341 3.69 24.92 6.05
CA GLY A 341 4.85 25.63 6.60
C GLY A 341 4.51 26.58 7.75
N ASN A 342 3.34 26.44 8.39
CA ASN A 342 2.84 27.35 9.42
C ASN A 342 3.41 27.01 10.81
N TYR A 343 4.73 26.85 10.95
CA TYR A 343 5.39 26.45 12.20
C TYR A 343 5.12 27.42 13.37
N ARG A 344 5.00 28.73 13.10
CA ARG A 344 4.63 29.73 14.12
C ARG A 344 3.28 29.43 14.78
N LYS A 345 2.29 28.92 14.02
CA LYS A 345 0.96 28.53 14.57
C LYS A 345 1.03 27.30 15.47
N LEU A 346 2.13 26.56 15.41
CA LEU A 346 2.41 25.39 16.23
C LEU A 346 3.25 25.74 17.45
N GLY A 347 3.57 27.03 17.67
CA GLY A 347 4.41 27.47 18.78
C GLY A 347 5.88 27.08 18.63
N LEU A 348 6.30 26.68 17.43
CA LEU A 348 7.69 26.37 17.14
C LEU A 348 8.42 27.66 16.75
N GLN A 349 9.49 27.98 17.50
CA GLN A 349 10.45 29.00 17.09
C GLN A 349 11.25 28.42 15.92
N VAL A 350 10.87 28.79 14.71
CA VAL A 350 11.79 28.68 13.56
C VAL A 350 12.82 29.77 13.80
N GLY A 351 14.11 29.41 13.83
CA GLY A 351 15.22 30.33 14.15
C GLY A 351 15.01 31.68 13.50
N ASP A 352 15.26 32.74 14.27
CA ASP A 352 14.79 34.10 14.03
C ASP A 352 14.96 34.51 12.56
N GLU A 353 13.83 34.57 11.82
CA GLU A 353 13.81 35.15 10.47
C GLU A 353 14.34 36.60 10.49
N GLU A 354 14.32 37.27 11.66
CA GLU A 354 14.94 38.57 11.88
C GLU A 354 16.47 38.54 11.75
N ASP A 355 17.15 37.45 12.12
CA ASP A 355 18.61 37.35 11.97
C ASP A 355 19.00 37.11 10.50
N ALA A 356 18.20 36.35 9.74
CA ALA A 356 18.43 36.13 8.32
C ALA A 356 18.09 37.36 7.46
N GLU A 357 17.03 38.12 7.80
CA GLU A 357 16.75 39.41 7.16
C GLU A 357 17.83 40.46 7.52
N GLN A 358 18.35 40.47 8.76
CA GLN A 358 19.45 41.35 9.13
C GLN A 358 20.79 40.97 8.47
N GLU A 359 21.10 39.69 8.29
CA GLU A 359 22.30 39.25 7.58
C GLU A 359 22.23 39.55 6.07
N LEU A 360 21.05 39.46 5.44
CA LEU A 360 20.84 39.88 4.05
C LEU A 360 20.93 41.40 3.88
N GLU A 361 20.35 42.19 4.78
CA GLU A 361 20.50 43.65 4.77
C GLU A 361 21.96 44.09 5.03
N GLN A 362 22.74 43.32 5.81
CA GLN A 362 24.17 43.57 6.01
C GLN A 362 25.04 43.14 4.81
N ALA A 363 24.63 42.13 4.04
CA ALA A 363 25.32 41.70 2.83
C ALA A 363 25.16 42.70 1.67
N ASP A 364 23.96 43.26 1.48
CA ASP A 364 23.71 44.30 0.46
C ASP A 364 24.41 45.63 0.80
N GLY A 365 24.67 45.90 2.08
CA GLY A 365 25.44 47.07 2.53
C GLY A 365 26.94 47.02 2.22
N PHE A 366 27.47 45.88 1.76
CA PHE A 366 28.89 45.70 1.44
C PHE A 366 29.24 45.88 -0.03
N GLU A 367 28.26 45.97 -0.94
CA GLU A 367 28.50 46.22 -2.38
C GLU A 367 28.53 47.71 -2.77
N GLU A 368 28.22 48.64 -1.84
CA GLU A 368 28.28 50.10 -2.09
C GLU A 368 29.58 50.79 -1.60
N MET A 369 30.63 50.03 -1.22
CA MET A 369 31.99 50.55 -0.96
C MET A 369 33.01 50.02 -1.96
#